data_AF-A0AAE3QRN5-F1
#
_entry.id   AF-A0AAE3QRN5-F1
#
_cell.length_a   1.000
_cell.length_b   1.000
_cell.length_c   1.000
_cell.angle_alpha   90.00
_cell.angle_beta   90.00
_cell.angle_gamma   90.00
#
_symmetry.space_group_name_H-M   'P 1'
#
loop_
_entity.id
_entity.type
_entity.pdbx_description
1 polymer ?
#
loop_
_entity_poly.entity_id
_entity_poly.type
_entity_poly.pdbx_seq_one_letter_code
_entity_poly.pdbx_strand_id
1 'polypeptide(L)'
;MQKGANNSYFGNIWEGITSSWQGLKLSFKHIWEARQRRTPIGITDPDYFKQETGIVTLTYPYESLPVPDNGRYRLHNEMEDCIVCDKCAEICPVSCIDIEAVKSTEEIRKTSDGHSVRLYAARFDIDMAKCCFCGLCTTVCPTECLTMTKTYDFSEFDIRDMIYHFSDLSPEQAVEKRQNYETLQTAKQQAKASTTNVQPTEEKTAEQTSTTPATAKPVMKKPAIKPVTKPVITDPTPSISEETPYVTEVTPEISQTIQEAAPQDTKAEETDQSEQAPAKPVMKKPVIKPMIKKKTDE
;
A
#
# COMPACT_ATOMS: atom_id res chain seq x y z
N MET A 1 -26.36 33.61 -31.83
CA MET A 1 -26.14 33.34 -33.27
C MET A 1 -25.27 34.45 -33.82
N GLN A 2 -23.96 34.21 -33.94
CA GLN A 2 -23.06 35.16 -34.61
C GLN A 2 -23.56 35.35 -36.05
N LYS A 3 -23.74 36.61 -36.46
CA LYS A 3 -24.04 36.98 -37.85
C LYS A 3 -22.90 36.44 -38.71
N GLY A 4 -23.13 35.30 -39.36
CA GLY A 4 -22.18 34.71 -40.30
C GLY A 4 -21.81 35.72 -41.37
N ALA A 5 -20.57 35.61 -41.85
CA ALA A 5 -20.02 36.44 -42.92
C ALA A 5 -20.99 36.59 -44.09
N ASN A 6 -20.82 37.68 -44.84
CA ASN A 6 -21.57 38.02 -46.06
C ASN A 6 -22.01 36.74 -46.80
N ASN A 7 -23.31 36.65 -47.11
CA ASN A 7 -24.03 35.48 -47.65
C ASN A 7 -23.56 35.05 -49.08
N SER A 8 -22.31 35.36 -49.44
CA SER A 8 -21.66 35.08 -50.71
C SER A 8 -20.69 33.91 -50.57
N TYR A 9 -20.69 33.03 -51.57
CA TYR A 9 -19.79 31.89 -51.69
C TYR A 9 -18.31 32.26 -51.47
N PHE A 10 -17.87 33.37 -52.09
CA PHE A 10 -16.49 33.86 -51.95
C PHE A 10 -16.18 34.43 -50.56
N GLY A 11 -17.18 34.94 -49.83
CA GLY A 11 -17.02 35.37 -48.44
C GLY A 11 -16.69 34.20 -47.51
N ASN A 12 -17.42 33.10 -47.66
CA ASN A 12 -17.19 31.87 -46.90
C ASN A 12 -15.83 31.22 -47.20
N ILE A 13 -15.38 31.26 -48.46
CA ILE A 13 -14.03 30.78 -48.84
C ILE A 13 -12.96 31.63 -48.18
N TRP A 14 -13.10 32.95 -48.20
CA TRP A 14 -12.13 33.85 -47.59
C TRP A 14 -12.07 33.67 -46.07
N GLU A 15 -13.21 33.50 -45.41
CA GLU A 15 -13.28 33.15 -43.99
C GLU A 15 -12.53 31.84 -43.69
N GLY A 16 -12.76 30.78 -44.49
CA GLY A 16 -12.04 29.51 -44.36
C GLY A 16 -10.52 29.63 -44.55
N ILE A 17 -10.08 30.47 -45.50
CA ILE A 17 -8.65 30.74 -45.71
C ILE A 17 -8.08 31.51 -44.51
N THR A 18 -8.76 32.55 -44.02
CA THR A 18 -8.27 33.35 -42.90
C THR A 18 -8.18 32.55 -41.60
N SER A 19 -9.17 31.69 -41.31
CA SER A 19 -9.13 30.81 -40.13
C SER A 19 -8.02 29.77 -40.24
N SER A 20 -7.83 29.18 -41.42
CA SER A 20 -6.72 28.27 -41.70
C SER A 20 -5.36 28.94 -41.52
N TRP A 21 -5.23 30.21 -41.94
CA TRP A 21 -4.00 30.98 -41.80
C TRP A 21 -3.72 31.37 -40.35
N GLN A 22 -4.75 31.68 -39.57
CA GLN A 22 -4.63 31.88 -38.12
C GLN A 22 -4.13 30.61 -37.42
N GLY A 23 -4.69 29.44 -37.77
CA GLY A 23 -4.24 28.15 -37.27
C GLY A 23 -2.77 27.86 -37.64
N LEU A 24 -2.40 28.05 -38.90
CA LEU A 24 -1.02 27.85 -39.35
C LEU A 24 -0.03 28.81 -38.66
N LYS A 25 -0.41 30.07 -38.45
CA LYS A 25 0.41 31.05 -37.72
C LYS A 25 0.63 30.63 -36.26
N LEU A 26 -0.41 30.10 -35.60
CA LEU A 26 -0.29 29.57 -34.24
C LEU A 26 0.63 28.34 -34.20
N SER A 27 0.46 27.40 -35.14
CA SER A 27 1.35 26.24 -35.28
C SER A 27 2.80 26.66 -35.51
N PHE A 28 3.03 27.64 -36.38
CA PHE A 28 4.38 28.15 -36.63
C PHE A 28 4.98 28.84 -35.39
N LYS A 29 4.17 29.57 -34.62
CA LYS A 29 4.58 30.14 -33.33
C LYS A 29 5.05 29.04 -32.37
N HIS A 30 4.27 27.97 -32.21
CA HIS A 30 4.67 26.85 -31.33
C HIS A 30 5.90 26.10 -31.82
N ILE A 31 6.05 25.91 -33.15
CA ILE A 31 7.26 25.31 -33.74
C ILE A 31 8.50 26.18 -33.47
N TRP A 32 8.35 27.51 -33.58
CA TRP A 32 9.44 28.43 -33.31
C TRP A 32 9.80 28.48 -31.82
N GLU A 33 8.82 28.52 -30.93
CA GLU A 33 9.01 28.49 -29.47
C GLU A 33 9.64 27.17 -29.02
N ALA A 34 9.33 26.05 -29.68
CA ALA A 34 9.92 24.74 -29.41
C ALA A 34 11.44 24.67 -29.69
N ARG A 35 12.06 25.73 -30.25
CA ARG A 35 13.53 25.84 -30.32
C ARG A 35 14.16 26.03 -28.94
N GLN A 36 13.39 26.52 -27.96
CA GLN A 36 13.80 26.64 -26.57
C GLN A 36 13.15 25.53 -25.75
N ARG A 37 13.82 25.12 -24.67
CA ARG A 37 13.35 24.05 -23.80
C ARG A 37 13.11 24.59 -22.39
N ARG A 38 12.04 24.11 -21.76
CA ARG A 38 11.73 24.38 -20.35
C ARG A 38 12.68 23.62 -19.42
N THR A 39 13.00 24.17 -18.27
CA THR A 39 13.81 23.46 -17.27
C THR A 39 12.92 22.54 -16.42
N PRO A 40 13.42 21.35 -16.03
CA PRO A 40 12.64 20.41 -15.22
C PRO A 40 12.62 20.84 -13.75
N ILE A 41 11.87 21.91 -13.45
CA ILE A 41 11.62 22.37 -12.08
C ILE A 41 10.35 21.75 -11.50
N GLY A 42 10.31 21.61 -10.18
CA GLY A 42 9.15 21.10 -9.46
C GLY A 42 8.01 22.12 -9.43
N ILE A 43 6.77 21.63 -9.25
CA ILE A 43 5.56 22.48 -9.17
C ILE A 43 5.59 23.47 -8.00
N THR A 44 6.36 23.17 -6.95
CA THR A 44 6.52 24.01 -5.76
C THR A 44 7.45 25.20 -5.97
N ASP A 45 8.21 25.22 -7.08
CA ASP A 45 9.14 26.29 -7.38
C ASP A 45 8.39 27.57 -7.84
N PRO A 46 8.70 28.77 -7.30
CA PRO A 46 8.05 30.01 -7.70
C PRO A 46 8.24 30.36 -9.19
N ASP A 47 9.24 29.79 -9.85
CA ASP A 47 9.52 30.01 -11.27
C ASP A 47 8.80 28.99 -12.19
N TYR A 48 8.08 28.01 -11.63
CA TYR A 48 7.36 26.98 -12.40
C TYR A 48 6.41 27.57 -13.44
N PHE A 49 5.56 28.52 -13.01
CA PHE A 49 4.57 29.16 -13.88
C PHE A 49 5.16 30.25 -14.79
N LYS A 50 6.42 30.66 -14.58
CA LYS A 50 7.08 31.66 -15.43
C LYS A 50 7.56 31.07 -16.76
N GLN A 51 7.59 29.75 -16.87
CA GLN A 51 8.00 29.04 -18.08
C GLN A 51 6.81 28.82 -19.03
N GLU A 52 6.35 29.89 -19.65
CA GLU A 52 5.17 29.85 -20.54
C GLU A 52 5.44 29.23 -21.91
N THR A 53 6.68 29.29 -22.40
CA THR A 53 7.05 28.88 -23.77
C THR A 53 8.11 27.78 -23.79
N GLY A 54 8.21 27.04 -24.90
CA GLY A 54 9.22 26.01 -25.11
C GLY A 54 8.72 24.57 -25.02
N ILE A 55 9.61 23.61 -25.29
CA ILE A 55 9.30 22.18 -25.21
C ILE A 55 8.99 21.79 -23.76
N VAL A 56 7.83 21.17 -23.56
CA VAL A 56 7.33 20.68 -22.26
C VAL A 56 7.79 19.26 -21.94
N THR A 57 8.18 18.49 -22.96
CA THR A 57 8.54 17.07 -22.79
C THR A 57 9.91 16.89 -22.13
N LEU A 58 10.02 15.79 -21.39
CA LEU A 58 11.26 15.35 -20.76
C LEU A 58 11.70 14.01 -21.34
N THR A 59 12.99 13.86 -21.56
CA THR A 59 13.58 12.62 -22.08
C THR A 59 14.03 11.72 -20.94
N TYR A 60 13.07 11.02 -20.33
CA TYR A 60 13.38 9.93 -19.40
C TYR A 60 14.11 8.80 -20.14
N PRO A 61 15.18 8.17 -19.60
CA PRO A 61 15.71 8.26 -18.22
C PRO A 61 16.84 9.28 -18.01
N TYR A 62 17.26 10.02 -19.04
CA TYR A 62 18.37 10.97 -18.94
C TYR A 62 18.02 12.18 -18.06
N GLU A 63 16.75 12.53 -18.03
CA GLU A 63 16.23 13.63 -17.25
C GLU A 63 14.95 13.20 -16.53
N SER A 64 14.78 13.66 -15.30
CA SER A 64 13.62 13.38 -14.46
C SER A 64 13.16 14.65 -13.76
N LEU A 65 11.87 14.70 -13.41
CA LEU A 65 11.35 15.75 -12.55
C LEU A 65 11.79 15.50 -11.10
N PRO A 66 12.04 16.56 -10.32
CA PRO A 66 12.25 16.41 -8.90
C PRO A 66 10.98 15.84 -8.26
N VAL A 67 11.15 14.72 -7.55
CA VAL A 67 10.06 14.04 -6.84
C VAL A 67 9.68 14.86 -5.60
N PRO A 68 8.39 15.19 -5.39
CA PRO A 68 7.97 15.97 -4.25
C PRO A 68 8.19 15.22 -2.93
N ASP A 69 8.37 15.95 -1.82
CA ASP A 69 8.64 15.36 -0.50
C ASP A 69 7.47 14.51 0.02
N ASN A 70 6.23 14.90 -0.30
CA ASN A 70 5.01 14.16 0.03
C ASN A 70 4.63 13.09 -1.02
N GLY A 71 5.57 12.74 -1.90
CA GLY A 71 5.37 11.70 -2.90
C GLY A 71 5.14 10.33 -2.28
N ARG A 72 4.10 9.62 -2.75
CA ARG A 72 3.77 8.25 -2.32
C ARG A 72 4.20 7.27 -3.40
N TYR A 73 5.36 6.64 -3.20
CA TYR A 73 5.90 5.63 -4.12
C TYR A 73 6.25 4.35 -3.35
N ARG A 74 7.47 3.81 -3.46
CA ARG A 74 7.83 2.55 -2.82
C ARG A 74 7.80 2.66 -1.29
N LEU A 75 7.16 1.70 -0.63
CA LEU A 75 7.21 1.55 0.81
C LEU A 75 8.58 1.06 1.28
N HIS A 76 9.07 1.61 2.38
CA HIS A 76 10.26 1.16 3.07
C HIS A 76 9.97 1.05 4.56
N ASN A 77 10.38 -0.06 5.17
CA ASN A 77 10.24 -0.28 6.60
C ASN A 77 11.61 -0.28 7.25
N GLU A 78 11.79 0.60 8.22
CA GLU A 78 12.93 0.57 9.12
C GLU A 78 12.64 -0.45 10.21
N MET A 79 13.23 -1.64 10.09
CA MET A 79 12.96 -2.72 11.03
C MET A 79 13.47 -2.40 12.41
N GLU A 80 14.47 -1.52 12.54
CA GLU A 80 14.97 -1.05 13.83
C GLU A 80 13.91 -0.26 14.63
N ASP A 81 12.88 0.28 14.00
CA ASP A 81 11.83 0.99 14.73
C ASP A 81 10.48 0.28 14.75
N CYS A 82 10.39 -0.87 14.06
CA CYS A 82 9.18 -1.69 14.06
C CYS A 82 8.98 -2.45 15.38
N ILE A 83 7.83 -2.24 16.03
CA ILE A 83 7.39 -2.97 17.23
C ILE A 83 6.47 -4.17 16.93
N VAL A 84 6.24 -4.47 15.64
CA VAL A 84 5.38 -5.57 15.16
C VAL A 84 3.96 -5.50 15.75
N CYS A 85 3.34 -4.31 15.69
CA CYS A 85 2.01 -4.06 16.26
C CYS A 85 0.83 -4.43 15.34
N ASP A 86 1.11 -4.85 14.11
CA ASP A 86 0.14 -5.31 13.09
C ASP A 86 -0.91 -4.27 12.59
N LYS A 87 -0.86 -3.03 13.08
CA LYS A 87 -1.78 -1.96 12.69
C LYS A 87 -1.74 -1.63 11.20
N CYS A 88 -0.55 -1.73 10.59
CA CYS A 88 -0.36 -1.43 9.17
C CYS A 88 -1.00 -2.48 8.25
N ALA A 89 -1.03 -3.75 8.65
CA ALA A 89 -1.72 -4.80 7.90
C ALA A 89 -3.25 -4.67 8.06
N GLU A 90 -3.72 -4.39 9.28
CA GLU A 90 -5.15 -4.24 9.58
C GLU A 90 -5.80 -3.06 8.84
N ILE A 91 -5.12 -1.91 8.74
CA ILE A 91 -5.66 -0.74 8.04
C ILE A 91 -5.58 -0.84 6.51
N CYS A 92 -4.83 -1.81 5.99
CA CYS A 92 -4.55 -1.89 4.55
C CYS A 92 -5.82 -2.29 3.79
N PRO A 93 -6.32 -1.46 2.85
CA PRO A 93 -7.58 -1.73 2.15
C PRO A 93 -7.48 -2.92 1.17
N VAL A 94 -6.26 -3.30 0.80
CA VAL A 94 -5.95 -4.38 -0.15
C VAL A 94 -5.22 -5.55 0.49
N SER A 95 -5.00 -5.50 1.82
CA SER A 95 -4.28 -6.52 2.59
C SER A 95 -2.96 -6.97 1.93
N CYS A 96 -2.11 -6.01 1.53
CA CYS A 96 -0.84 -6.28 0.85
C CYS A 96 0.37 -6.46 1.78
N ILE A 97 0.16 -6.39 3.10
CA ILE A 97 1.21 -6.51 4.12
C ILE A 97 0.93 -7.78 4.91
N ASP A 98 1.85 -8.73 4.90
CA ASP A 98 1.75 -9.99 5.65
C ASP A 98 2.77 -9.99 6.80
N ILE A 99 2.28 -10.06 8.04
CA ILE A 99 3.11 -10.00 9.25
C ILE A 99 2.89 -11.25 10.10
N GLU A 100 3.98 -11.92 10.48
CA GLU A 100 3.96 -12.99 11.47
C GLU A 100 4.80 -12.60 12.68
N ALA A 101 4.17 -12.46 13.85
CA ALA A 101 4.84 -12.10 15.09
C ALA A 101 5.18 -13.32 15.95
N VAL A 102 6.42 -13.38 16.48
CA VAL A 102 6.85 -14.37 17.47
C VAL A 102 7.13 -13.68 18.79
N LYS A 103 6.52 -14.18 19.87
CA LYS A 103 6.64 -13.58 21.20
C LYS A 103 8.02 -13.86 21.81
N SER A 104 8.68 -12.83 22.31
CA SER A 104 9.86 -12.96 23.15
C SER A 104 9.46 -12.98 24.64
N THR A 105 10.25 -13.65 25.47
CA THR A 105 10.13 -13.57 26.93
C THR A 105 10.85 -12.35 27.52
N GLU A 106 11.79 -11.79 26.78
CA GLU A 106 12.64 -10.68 27.19
C GLU A 106 12.49 -9.49 26.22
N GLU A 107 12.86 -8.31 26.69
CA GLU A 107 12.97 -7.13 25.85
C GLU A 107 14.16 -7.30 24.91
N ILE A 108 13.89 -7.27 23.61
CA ILE A 108 14.86 -7.59 22.56
C ILE A 108 15.77 -6.38 22.34
N ARG A 109 15.14 -5.22 22.17
CA ARG A 109 15.76 -3.96 21.79
C ARG A 109 14.79 -2.80 22.07
N LYS A 110 15.30 -1.57 21.98
CA LYS A 110 14.50 -0.34 22.07
C LYS A 110 14.53 0.39 20.73
N THR A 111 13.38 0.90 20.32
CA THR A 111 13.19 1.83 19.20
C THR A 111 13.92 3.15 19.48
N SER A 112 14.24 3.91 18.44
CA SER A 112 14.76 5.28 18.53
C SER A 112 13.90 6.19 19.43
N ASP A 113 12.59 6.01 19.40
CA ASP A 113 11.60 6.69 20.27
C ASP A 113 11.51 6.15 21.72
N GLY A 114 12.31 5.14 22.06
CA GLY A 114 12.36 4.54 23.40
C GLY A 114 11.31 3.45 23.68
N HIS A 115 10.50 3.06 22.69
CA HIS A 115 9.57 1.96 22.82
C HIS A 115 10.30 0.61 22.97
N SER A 116 9.84 -0.23 23.89
CA SER A 116 10.41 -1.57 24.13
C SER A 116 9.88 -2.58 23.11
N VAL A 117 10.76 -3.20 22.33
CA VAL A 117 10.42 -4.25 21.35
C VAL A 117 10.44 -5.61 22.07
N ARG A 118 9.29 -6.30 22.13
CA ARG A 118 9.13 -7.63 22.76
C ARG A 118 8.66 -8.72 21.78
N LEU A 119 8.48 -8.37 20.52
CA LEU A 119 8.02 -9.26 19.46
C LEU A 119 9.10 -9.30 18.38
N TYR A 120 9.34 -10.48 17.84
CA TYR A 120 10.14 -10.64 16.63
C TYR A 120 9.21 -10.70 15.42
N ALA A 121 9.59 -10.05 14.32
CA ALA A 121 8.95 -10.26 13.03
C ALA A 121 9.54 -11.53 12.38
N ALA A 122 8.83 -12.66 12.48
CA ALA A 122 9.19 -13.88 11.77
C ALA A 122 8.97 -13.74 10.25
N ARG A 123 7.95 -12.97 9.88
CA ARG A 123 7.65 -12.62 8.50
C ARG A 123 7.17 -11.17 8.48
N PHE A 124 7.69 -10.40 7.53
CA PHE A 124 7.22 -9.05 7.26
C PHE A 124 7.39 -8.82 5.77
N ASP A 125 6.35 -9.18 5.01
CA ASP A 125 6.37 -9.11 3.56
C ASP A 125 5.42 -8.01 3.12
N ILE A 126 5.88 -7.17 2.20
CA ILE A 126 5.01 -6.20 1.54
C ILE A 126 4.98 -6.49 0.05
N ASP A 127 3.78 -6.83 -0.43
CA ASP A 127 3.50 -7.06 -1.84
C ASP A 127 3.26 -5.72 -2.55
N MET A 128 4.28 -5.20 -3.24
CA MET A 128 4.17 -3.96 -4.01
C MET A 128 3.28 -4.11 -5.25
N ALA A 129 3.04 -5.33 -5.73
CA ALA A 129 2.15 -5.57 -6.86
C ALA A 129 0.68 -5.36 -6.48
N LYS A 130 0.33 -5.63 -5.22
CA LYS A 130 -1.03 -5.37 -4.67
C LYS A 130 -1.20 -3.96 -4.11
N CYS A 131 -0.12 -3.30 -3.70
CA CYS A 131 -0.17 -2.00 -3.04
C CYS A 131 -0.80 -0.91 -3.94
N CYS A 132 -1.74 -0.13 -3.40
CA CYS A 132 -2.36 1.01 -4.09
C CYS A 132 -1.78 2.38 -3.67
N PHE A 133 -0.66 2.40 -2.94
CA PHE A 133 0.05 3.62 -2.51
C PHE A 133 -0.82 4.62 -1.73
N CYS A 134 -1.78 4.12 -0.95
CA CYS A 134 -2.69 4.98 -0.19
C CYS A 134 -2.01 5.77 0.94
N GLY A 135 -0.95 5.23 1.56
CA GLY A 135 -0.27 5.87 2.70
C GLY A 135 -0.93 5.68 4.06
N LEU A 136 -2.01 4.89 4.15
CA LEU A 136 -2.69 4.66 5.45
C LEU A 136 -1.78 3.93 6.45
N CYS A 137 -0.97 2.99 5.97
CA CYS A 137 -0.02 2.25 6.79
C CYS A 137 1.05 3.13 7.44
N THR A 138 1.50 4.22 6.78
CA THR A 138 2.46 5.16 7.38
C THR A 138 1.79 6.07 8.38
N THR A 139 0.52 6.47 8.15
CA THR A 139 -0.23 7.34 9.08
C THR A 139 -0.64 6.65 10.38
N VAL A 140 -0.88 5.34 10.35
CA VAL A 140 -1.29 4.57 11.54
C VAL A 140 -0.10 4.04 12.34
N CYS A 141 1.10 4.08 11.77
CA CYS A 141 2.29 3.54 12.41
C CYS A 141 2.64 4.37 13.65
N PRO A 142 2.62 3.78 14.87
CA PRO A 142 2.86 4.54 16.10
C PRO A 142 4.33 4.93 16.28
N THR A 143 5.26 4.23 15.63
CA THR A 143 6.72 4.46 15.70
C THR A 143 7.27 5.05 14.40
N GLU A 144 6.39 5.44 13.47
CA GLU A 144 6.75 6.01 12.16
C GLU A 144 7.79 5.20 11.35
N CYS A 145 7.97 3.91 11.67
CA CYS A 145 9.00 3.06 11.06
C CYS A 145 8.76 2.76 9.57
N LEU A 146 7.51 2.88 9.13
CA LEU A 146 7.10 2.63 7.76
C LEU A 146 6.95 3.96 7.03
N THR A 147 7.73 4.15 5.96
CA THR A 147 7.81 5.41 5.22
C THR A 147 7.61 5.20 3.73
N MET A 148 7.10 6.24 3.06
CA MET A 148 7.02 6.29 1.60
C MET A 148 8.31 6.90 1.06
N THR A 149 9.01 6.16 0.20
CA THR A 149 10.24 6.63 -0.45
C THR A 149 9.90 7.38 -1.75
N LYS A 150 10.89 8.11 -2.26
CA LYS A 150 10.82 8.83 -3.54
C LYS A 150 11.13 7.95 -4.75
N THR A 151 11.39 6.66 -4.56
CA THR A 151 11.73 5.75 -5.65
C THR A 151 10.45 5.27 -6.32
N TYR A 152 10.24 5.71 -7.56
CA TYR A 152 9.12 5.28 -8.42
C TYR A 152 9.51 4.18 -9.41
N ASP A 153 10.80 4.07 -9.74
CA ASP A 153 11.32 3.06 -10.67
C ASP A 153 11.77 1.81 -9.92
N PHE A 154 10.85 0.87 -9.71
CA PHE A 154 11.12 -0.43 -9.08
C PHE A 154 10.43 -1.58 -9.82
N SER A 155 10.26 -1.44 -11.14
CA SER A 155 9.68 -2.47 -11.99
C SER A 155 10.54 -3.72 -12.03
N GLU A 156 9.94 -4.88 -11.84
CA GLU A 156 10.59 -6.19 -11.95
C GLU A 156 10.05 -7.01 -13.13
N PHE A 157 10.80 -8.03 -13.54
CA PHE A 157 10.40 -8.91 -14.65
C PHE A 157 9.40 -9.99 -14.24
N ASP A 158 9.52 -10.49 -13.01
CA ASP A 158 8.56 -11.41 -12.41
C ASP A 158 7.76 -10.66 -11.33
N ILE A 159 6.46 -10.95 -11.25
CA ILE A 159 5.57 -10.40 -10.23
C ILE A 159 5.98 -10.84 -8.81
N ARG A 160 6.61 -12.02 -8.70
CA ARG A 160 7.06 -12.58 -7.42
C ARG A 160 8.22 -11.79 -6.82
N ASP A 161 9.01 -11.13 -7.66
CA ASP A 161 10.13 -10.29 -7.24
C ASP A 161 9.66 -8.93 -6.69
N MET A 162 8.36 -8.60 -6.82
CA MET A 162 7.76 -7.39 -6.21
C MET A 162 7.30 -7.60 -4.76
N ILE A 163 7.60 -8.75 -4.16
CA ILE A 163 7.41 -8.99 -2.73
C ILE A 163 8.67 -8.56 -2.00
N TYR A 164 8.56 -7.52 -1.19
CA TYR A 164 9.67 -6.99 -0.41
C TYR A 164 9.65 -7.58 0.99
N HIS A 165 10.74 -8.25 1.34
CA HIS A 165 10.92 -8.88 2.64
C HIS A 165 11.68 -7.96 3.60
N PHE A 166 11.10 -7.71 4.76
CA PHE A 166 11.69 -6.92 5.85
C PHE A 166 11.78 -7.74 7.15
N SER A 167 11.71 -9.07 7.12
CA SER A 167 11.78 -9.87 8.37
C SER A 167 13.14 -9.77 9.07
N ASP A 168 13.13 -9.69 10.41
CA ASP A 168 14.36 -9.71 11.24
C ASP A 168 15.00 -11.10 11.35
N LEU A 169 14.20 -12.14 11.10
CA LEU A 169 14.58 -13.53 11.34
C LEU A 169 14.59 -14.33 10.05
N SER A 170 15.50 -15.30 9.97
CA SER A 170 15.36 -16.37 9.00
C SER A 170 14.18 -17.28 9.37
N PRO A 171 13.57 -17.99 8.40
CA PRO A 171 12.47 -18.91 8.67
C PRO A 171 12.82 -19.99 9.72
N GLU A 172 14.06 -20.46 9.73
CA GLU A 172 14.56 -21.45 10.69
C GLU A 172 14.64 -20.87 12.11
N GLN A 173 15.20 -19.67 12.26
CA GLN A 173 15.29 -18.96 13.53
C GLN A 173 13.89 -18.62 14.09
N ALA A 174 12.94 -18.33 13.22
CA ALA A 174 11.55 -18.12 13.63
C ALA A 174 10.93 -19.39 14.23
N VAL A 175 11.20 -20.58 13.67
CA VAL A 175 10.73 -21.86 14.23
C VAL A 175 11.38 -22.12 15.59
N GLU A 176 12.69 -21.95 15.71
CA GLU A 176 13.42 -22.16 16.96
C GLU A 176 12.88 -21.25 18.07
N LYS A 177 12.71 -19.95 17.78
CA LYS A 177 12.17 -18.99 18.77
C LYS A 177 10.73 -19.31 19.18
N ARG A 178 9.91 -19.85 18.28
CA ARG A 178 8.56 -20.34 18.61
C ARG A 178 8.61 -21.51 19.59
N GLN A 179 9.46 -22.51 19.31
CA GLN A 179 9.65 -23.67 20.20
C GLN A 179 10.20 -23.27 21.57
N ASN A 180 11.18 -22.35 21.60
CA ASN A 180 11.73 -21.82 22.84
C ASN A 180 10.66 -21.08 23.67
N TYR A 181 9.78 -20.31 23.02
CA TYR A 181 8.67 -19.67 23.72
C TYR A 181 7.69 -20.72 24.29
N GLU A 182 7.32 -21.74 23.52
CA GLU A 182 6.41 -22.81 23.96
C GLU A 182 6.95 -23.63 25.14
N THR A 183 8.23 -24.01 25.10
CA THR A 183 8.90 -24.72 26.21
C THR A 183 8.93 -23.87 27.48
N LEU A 184 9.21 -22.57 27.37
CA LEU A 184 9.16 -21.65 28.51
C LEU A 184 7.74 -21.49 29.07
N GLN A 185 6.71 -21.53 28.22
CA GLN A 185 5.31 -21.49 28.68
C GLN A 185 4.91 -22.77 29.40
N THR A 186 5.24 -23.94 28.86
CA THR A 186 4.91 -25.23 29.48
C THR A 186 5.65 -25.40 30.80
N ALA A 187 6.92 -25.02 30.89
CA ALA A 187 7.68 -25.00 32.15
C ALA A 187 7.05 -24.08 33.20
N LYS A 188 6.62 -22.87 32.81
CA LYS A 188 5.90 -21.94 33.70
C LYS A 188 4.55 -22.51 34.17
N GLN A 189 3.84 -23.23 33.31
CA GLN A 189 2.56 -23.87 33.68
C GLN A 189 2.77 -25.05 34.64
N GLN A 190 3.78 -25.89 34.39
CA GLN A 190 4.15 -26.99 35.29
C GLN A 190 4.59 -26.48 36.67
N ALA A 191 5.37 -25.39 36.72
CA ALA A 191 5.79 -24.76 37.97
C ALA A 191 4.61 -24.18 38.77
N LYS A 192 3.58 -23.64 38.10
CA LYS A 192 2.35 -23.16 38.75
C LYS A 192 1.46 -24.30 39.23
N ALA A 193 1.43 -25.42 38.49
CA ALA A 193 0.66 -26.61 38.88
C ALA A 193 1.24 -27.29 40.14
N SER A 194 2.56 -27.30 40.31
CA SER A 194 3.21 -27.88 41.50
C SER A 194 3.07 -27.03 42.76
N THR A 195 2.83 -25.72 42.65
CA THR A 195 2.62 -24.83 43.82
C THR A 195 1.20 -24.85 44.39
N THR A 196 0.24 -25.48 43.71
CA THR A 196 -1.17 -25.54 44.16
C THR A 196 -1.45 -26.73 45.10
N ASN A 197 -0.46 -27.57 45.41
CA ASN A 197 -0.64 -28.78 46.22
C ASN A 197 0.20 -28.80 47.51
N VAL A 198 0.19 -27.70 48.28
CA VAL A 198 0.65 -27.66 49.68
C VAL A 198 -0.37 -26.89 50.52
N GLN A 199 -1.20 -27.62 51.28
CA GLN A 199 -1.97 -27.06 52.40
C GLN A 199 -1.12 -27.18 53.68
N PRO A 200 -0.95 -26.09 54.47
CA PRO A 200 -0.28 -26.16 55.77
C PRO A 200 -1.24 -26.64 56.87
N THR A 201 -0.81 -27.62 57.65
CA THR A 201 -1.29 -27.90 58.99
C THR A 201 -0.64 -26.93 59.97
N GLU A 202 -1.43 -26.07 60.61
CA GLU A 202 -1.03 -25.37 61.83
C GLU A 202 -2.10 -25.50 62.92
N GLU A 203 -1.58 -25.81 64.10
CA GLU A 203 -2.23 -26.20 65.34
C GLU A 203 -2.64 -24.97 66.17
N LYS A 204 -3.70 -25.13 66.97
CA LYS A 204 -4.32 -24.10 67.80
C LYS A 204 -3.42 -23.64 68.95
N THR A 205 -3.49 -22.35 69.30
CA THR A 205 -3.57 -21.90 70.70
C THR A 205 -4.50 -20.69 70.79
N ALA A 206 -5.37 -20.72 71.79
CA ALA A 206 -6.49 -19.81 72.04
C ALA A 206 -6.17 -18.89 73.22
N GLU A 207 -6.66 -17.64 73.19
CA GLU A 207 -7.33 -16.93 74.31
C GLU A 207 -7.92 -15.59 73.77
N GLN A 208 -9.25 -15.48 73.57
CA GLN A 208 -10.23 -14.74 74.41
C GLN A 208 -9.98 -13.21 74.45
N THR A 209 -10.92 -12.25 74.35
CA THR A 209 -12.38 -12.11 74.36
C THR A 209 -12.62 -10.64 73.93
N SER A 210 -13.63 -10.18 73.20
CA SER A 210 -15.04 -10.11 73.62
C SER A 210 -15.89 -9.34 72.59
N THR A 211 -17.12 -9.85 72.39
CA THR A 211 -18.41 -9.18 72.10
C THR A 211 -18.74 -8.58 70.71
N THR A 212 -19.38 -9.42 69.90
CA THR A 212 -20.49 -9.23 68.93
C THR A 212 -21.80 -8.73 69.66
N PRO A 213 -22.95 -8.36 69.01
CA PRO A 213 -23.41 -8.81 67.68
C PRO A 213 -24.22 -7.85 66.77
N ALA A 214 -24.43 -8.37 65.54
CA ALA A 214 -25.57 -8.16 64.63
C ALA A 214 -25.62 -6.81 63.88
N THR A 215 -25.92 -6.68 62.57
CA THR A 215 -26.61 -7.55 61.61
C THR A 215 -26.47 -6.96 60.19
N ALA A 216 -26.58 -7.83 59.17
CA ALA A 216 -27.09 -7.59 57.81
C ALA A 216 -26.37 -6.64 56.81
N LYS A 217 -25.85 -7.24 55.73
CA LYS A 217 -25.76 -6.67 54.35
C LYS A 217 -27.20 -6.38 53.84
N PRO A 218 -27.49 -5.48 52.85
CA PRO A 218 -26.90 -5.60 51.49
C PRO A 218 -26.91 -4.36 50.52
N VAL A 219 -26.40 -4.63 49.31
CA VAL A 219 -26.65 -3.99 47.98
C VAL A 219 -25.91 -2.70 47.59
N MET A 220 -24.96 -2.88 46.66
CA MET A 220 -24.44 -1.85 45.75
C MET A 220 -25.49 -1.47 44.68
N LYS A 221 -25.70 -0.17 44.46
CA LYS A 221 -26.42 0.37 43.29
C LYS A 221 -25.44 0.54 42.11
N LYS A 222 -25.74 -0.06 40.96
CA LYS A 222 -25.20 0.36 39.65
C LYS A 222 -25.96 1.61 39.16
N PRO A 223 -25.30 2.66 38.64
CA PRO A 223 -25.99 3.68 37.86
C PRO A 223 -26.09 3.26 36.39
N ALA A 224 -27.33 3.20 35.88
CA ALA A 224 -27.64 3.13 34.47
C ALA A 224 -27.68 4.55 33.88
N ILE A 225 -26.92 4.78 32.80
CA ILE A 225 -27.00 6.01 32.00
C ILE A 225 -27.96 5.71 30.83
N LYS A 226 -28.94 6.59 30.66
CA LYS A 226 -30.05 6.49 29.70
C LYS A 226 -29.59 6.81 28.27
N PRO A 227 -30.20 6.21 27.23
CA PRO A 227 -29.89 6.52 25.84
C PRO A 227 -30.49 7.87 25.43
N VAL A 228 -29.67 8.71 24.79
CA VAL A 228 -30.07 10.00 24.22
C VAL A 228 -30.76 9.76 22.88
N THR A 229 -31.97 10.30 22.75
CA THR A 229 -32.79 10.36 21.54
C THR A 229 -32.14 11.21 20.47
N LYS A 230 -32.02 10.65 19.25
CA LYS A 230 -31.62 11.37 18.03
C LYS A 230 -32.70 12.39 17.63
N PRO A 231 -32.35 13.64 17.27
CA PRO A 231 -33.30 14.55 16.66
C PRO A 231 -33.54 14.17 15.20
N VAL A 232 -34.81 14.19 14.82
CA VAL A 232 -35.30 14.03 13.44
C VAL A 232 -34.98 15.32 12.68
N ILE A 233 -34.18 15.22 11.63
CA ILE A 233 -34.02 16.27 10.63
C ILE A 233 -35.01 15.96 9.51
N THR A 234 -35.96 16.86 9.31
CA THR A 234 -36.88 16.88 8.19
C THR A 234 -36.20 17.59 7.02
N ASP A 235 -35.85 16.84 5.97
CA ASP A 235 -35.46 17.43 4.68
C ASP A 235 -36.71 17.84 3.89
N PRO A 236 -36.74 19.04 3.29
CA PRO A 236 -37.80 19.42 2.37
C PRO A 236 -37.54 18.83 0.97
N THR A 237 -38.56 18.19 0.42
CA THR A 237 -38.61 17.76 -0.99
C THR A 237 -38.64 18.97 -1.92
N PRO A 238 -37.83 19.01 -3.01
CA PRO A 238 -38.03 19.94 -4.11
C PRO A 238 -39.04 19.39 -5.12
N SER A 239 -40.01 20.22 -5.51
CA SER A 239 -40.90 20.02 -6.67
C SER A 239 -40.48 20.96 -7.80
N ILE A 240 -40.75 20.56 -9.05
CA ILE A 240 -40.57 21.22 -10.38
C ILE A 240 -39.58 20.37 -11.21
N SER A 241 -40.05 19.36 -11.97
CA SER A 241 -40.61 19.43 -13.33
C SER A 241 -39.64 19.95 -14.38
N GLU A 242 -39.10 19.05 -15.22
CA GLU A 242 -39.13 19.16 -16.68
C GLU A 242 -38.50 17.91 -17.31
N GLU A 243 -39.31 17.22 -18.11
CA GLU A 243 -38.95 16.06 -18.92
C GLU A 243 -38.21 16.52 -20.18
N THR A 244 -37.09 15.88 -20.52
CA THR A 244 -36.65 15.74 -21.92
C THR A 244 -36.16 14.30 -22.15
N PRO A 245 -36.47 13.69 -23.31
CA PRO A 245 -36.33 12.25 -23.48
C PRO A 245 -34.89 11.87 -23.84
N TYR A 246 -34.32 10.94 -23.09
CA TYR A 246 -33.06 10.29 -23.44
C TYR A 246 -33.35 9.13 -24.41
N VAL A 247 -32.64 9.12 -25.54
CA VAL A 247 -32.73 8.09 -26.57
C VAL A 247 -32.05 6.81 -26.07
N THR A 248 -32.75 5.70 -26.22
CA THR A 248 -32.33 4.33 -25.95
C THR A 248 -31.32 3.79 -26.98
N GLU A 249 -30.33 3.07 -26.44
CA GLU A 249 -29.68 1.87 -26.98
C GLU A 249 -28.98 1.92 -28.36
N VAL A 250 -27.64 1.82 -28.33
CA VAL A 250 -26.88 0.99 -29.28
C VAL A 250 -25.73 0.31 -28.54
N THR A 251 -25.84 -1.00 -28.36
CA THR A 251 -24.77 -1.89 -27.90
C THR A 251 -24.04 -2.43 -29.14
N PRO A 252 -22.72 -2.26 -29.31
CA PRO A 252 -22.00 -2.99 -30.35
C PRO A 252 -21.58 -4.38 -29.84
N GLU A 253 -22.09 -5.41 -30.51
CA GLU A 253 -21.67 -6.81 -30.36
C GLU A 253 -20.19 -6.97 -30.74
N ILE A 254 -19.35 -7.39 -29.79
CA ILE A 254 -18.01 -7.90 -30.07
C ILE A 254 -18.11 -9.42 -30.09
N SER A 255 -18.15 -9.97 -31.30
CA SER A 255 -18.09 -11.41 -31.55
C SER A 255 -16.69 -11.94 -31.24
N GLN A 256 -16.56 -12.69 -30.14
CA GLN A 256 -15.38 -13.50 -29.84
C GLN A 256 -15.63 -14.92 -30.36
N THR A 257 -15.07 -15.23 -31.51
CA THR A 257 -14.98 -16.60 -32.02
C THR A 257 -13.88 -17.33 -31.25
N ILE A 258 -14.27 -18.06 -30.19
CA ILE A 258 -13.44 -19.09 -29.57
C ILE A 258 -13.70 -20.39 -30.36
N GLN A 259 -12.68 -20.93 -31.00
CA GLN A 259 -12.72 -22.28 -31.58
C GLN A 259 -12.47 -23.30 -30.47
N GLU A 260 -13.53 -23.99 -30.06
CA GLU A 260 -13.44 -25.27 -29.35
C GLU A 260 -12.96 -26.36 -30.32
N ALA A 261 -11.86 -27.03 -29.97
CA ALA A 261 -11.46 -28.30 -30.57
C ALA A 261 -11.87 -29.44 -29.62
N ALA A 262 -12.71 -30.34 -30.11
CA ALA A 262 -13.20 -31.53 -29.43
C ALA A 262 -12.11 -32.63 -29.29
N PRO A 263 -12.26 -33.58 -28.36
CA PRO A 263 -11.22 -34.54 -27.99
C PRO A 263 -11.22 -35.78 -28.90
N GLN A 264 -10.06 -36.40 -29.09
CA GLN A 264 -9.95 -37.74 -29.66
C GLN A 264 -9.09 -38.63 -28.77
N ASP A 265 -9.73 -39.65 -28.20
CA ASP A 265 -9.11 -40.82 -27.58
C ASP A 265 -8.69 -41.83 -28.66
N THR A 266 -7.43 -42.28 -28.63
CA THR A 266 -7.07 -43.66 -29.04
C THR A 266 -5.91 -44.20 -28.22
N LYS A 267 -6.04 -45.50 -27.92
CA LYS A 267 -5.35 -46.35 -26.95
C LYS A 267 -3.82 -46.51 -27.11
N ALA A 268 -3.17 -46.55 -25.94
CA ALA A 268 -2.17 -47.51 -25.46
C ALA A 268 -1.17 -48.15 -26.45
N GLU A 269 0.11 -47.88 -26.23
CA GLU A 269 1.18 -48.89 -26.29
C GLU A 269 2.26 -48.55 -25.26
N GLU A 270 2.67 -49.58 -24.53
CA GLU A 270 3.55 -49.59 -23.38
C GLU A 270 5.01 -49.73 -23.85
N THR A 271 5.93 -48.87 -23.40
CA THR A 271 7.36 -49.25 -23.29
C THR A 271 8.12 -48.31 -22.35
N ASP A 272 8.74 -48.97 -21.39
CA ASP A 272 9.73 -48.53 -20.42
C ASP A 272 11.00 -48.00 -21.10
N GLN A 273 11.48 -46.81 -20.70
CA GLN A 273 12.90 -46.53 -20.48
C GLN A 273 13.16 -45.09 -19.96
N SER A 274 13.99 -45.06 -18.93
CA SER A 274 14.67 -43.91 -18.33
C SER A 274 15.54 -43.11 -19.31
N GLU A 275 15.41 -41.78 -19.37
CA GLU A 275 16.55 -40.90 -19.66
C GLU A 275 16.33 -39.43 -19.25
N GLN A 276 17.44 -38.76 -18.99
CA GLN A 276 17.60 -37.47 -18.30
C GLN A 276 16.92 -36.26 -18.98
N ALA A 277 16.35 -35.37 -18.17
CA ALA A 277 15.90 -34.05 -18.62
C ALA A 277 17.10 -33.11 -18.87
N PRO A 278 17.22 -32.47 -20.04
CA PRO A 278 18.27 -31.47 -20.27
C PRO A 278 17.90 -30.12 -19.64
N ALA A 279 18.91 -29.48 -19.06
CA ALA A 279 18.83 -28.17 -18.41
C ALA A 279 18.41 -27.05 -19.37
N LYS A 280 17.52 -26.16 -18.91
CA LYS A 280 17.13 -24.93 -19.62
C LYS A 280 18.30 -23.92 -19.63
N PRO A 281 18.58 -23.21 -20.74
CA PRO A 281 19.68 -22.26 -20.79
C PRO A 281 19.30 -20.95 -20.07
N VAL A 282 20.17 -20.53 -19.14
CA VAL A 282 20.08 -19.24 -18.45
C VAL A 282 20.57 -18.14 -19.39
N MET A 283 19.66 -17.28 -19.87
CA MET A 283 20.03 -16.06 -20.59
C MET A 283 20.52 -15.00 -19.60
N LYS A 284 21.76 -14.55 -19.76
CA LYS A 284 22.34 -13.45 -18.95
C LYS A 284 21.68 -12.13 -19.32
N LYS A 285 21.11 -11.43 -18.32
CA LYS A 285 20.58 -10.06 -18.47
C LYS A 285 21.72 -9.10 -18.90
N PRO A 286 21.48 -8.18 -19.85
CA PRO A 286 22.49 -7.20 -20.25
C PRO A 286 22.64 -6.13 -19.17
N VAL A 287 23.88 -5.92 -18.73
CA VAL A 287 24.26 -4.86 -17.77
C VAL A 287 24.50 -3.58 -18.56
N ILE A 288 23.57 -2.63 -18.49
CA ILE A 288 23.77 -1.27 -19.00
C ILE A 288 24.48 -0.47 -17.89
N LYS A 289 25.78 -0.20 -18.07
CA LYS A 289 26.54 0.67 -17.17
C LYS A 289 26.28 2.14 -17.53
N PRO A 290 25.88 3.01 -16.60
CA PRO A 290 25.82 4.45 -16.86
C PRO A 290 27.25 5.02 -16.92
N MET A 291 27.59 5.72 -18.01
CA MET A 291 28.83 6.47 -18.12
C MET A 291 28.71 7.77 -17.32
N ILE A 292 29.17 7.76 -16.07
CA ILE A 292 29.37 8.98 -15.28
C ILE A 292 30.66 9.65 -15.78
N LYS A 293 30.52 10.78 -16.49
CA LYS A 293 31.65 11.69 -16.73
C LYS A 293 32.01 12.34 -15.39
N LYS A 294 33.20 12.04 -14.87
CA LYS A 294 33.80 12.78 -13.76
C LYS A 294 33.93 14.25 -14.16
N LYS A 295 33.26 15.13 -13.41
CA LYS A 295 33.53 16.56 -13.44
C LYS A 295 34.80 16.76 -12.63
N THR A 296 35.87 17.20 -13.27
CA THR A 296 37.10 17.63 -12.61
C THR A 296 36.83 18.95 -11.91
N ASP A 297 37.12 18.99 -10.62
CA ASP A 297 37.16 20.21 -9.82
C ASP A 297 38.37 21.04 -10.26
N GLU A 298 38.10 22.29 -10.66
CA GLU A 298 39.03 23.42 -10.66
C GLU A 298 38.25 24.65 -10.20
#